data_AF-A0A7V8RDY1-F1
#
_entry.id   AF-A0A7V8RDY1-F1
#
_cell.length_a   1.000
_cell.length_b   1.000
_cell.length_c   1.000
_cell.angle_alpha   90.00
_cell.angle_beta   90.00
_cell.angle_gamma   90.00
#
_symmetry.space_group_name_H-M   'P 1'
#
loop_
_entity.id
_entity.type
_entity.pdbx_description
1 polymer ?
#
loop_
_entity_poly.entity_id
_entity_poly.type
_entity_poly.pdbx_seq_one_letter_code
_entity_poly.pdbx_strand_id
1 'polypeptide(L)'
;MTMHHARPAFDPAHMLAAGHSFARRIARRGFMPLYHAGDVNHCPGCGGKHWHVGRMSAECATCATAIPLADVAAQPMQPLFHVTRSRTAWVE
;
A
#
# COMPACT_ATOMS: atom_id res chain seq x y z
N MET A 1 -33.98 -24.47 -4.60
CA MET A 1 -32.65 -25.12 -4.76
C MET A 1 -31.64 -24.30 -3.97
N THR A 2 -31.29 -24.75 -2.76
CA THR A 2 -30.26 -24.13 -1.92
C THR A 2 -28.88 -24.62 -2.38
N MET A 3 -28.04 -23.71 -2.88
CA MET A 3 -26.66 -24.02 -3.27
C MET A 3 -25.80 -24.13 -2.01
N HIS A 4 -25.44 -25.36 -1.62
CA HIS A 4 -24.43 -25.60 -0.60
C HIS A 4 -23.05 -25.56 -1.26
N HIS A 5 -22.33 -24.44 -1.11
CA HIS A 5 -20.92 -24.40 -1.49
C HIS A 5 -20.11 -25.26 -0.51
N ALA A 6 -19.52 -26.34 -1.02
CA ALA A 6 -18.59 -27.16 -0.26
C ALA A 6 -17.38 -26.31 0.17
N ARG A 7 -17.06 -26.32 1.46
CA ARG A 7 -15.83 -25.70 1.95
C ARG A 7 -14.65 -26.48 1.37
N PRO A 8 -13.69 -25.82 0.68
CA PRO A 8 -12.53 -26.52 0.17
C PRO A 8 -11.77 -27.16 1.34
N ALA A 9 -11.32 -28.40 1.14
CA ALA A 9 -10.50 -29.10 2.10
C ALA A 9 -9.18 -28.35 2.32
N PHE A 10 -8.59 -28.49 3.51
CA PHE A 10 -7.29 -27.91 3.80
C PHE A 10 -6.23 -28.53 2.90
N ASP A 11 -5.65 -27.72 2.01
CA ASP A 11 -4.53 -28.09 1.14
C ASP A 11 -3.26 -27.33 1.60
N PRO A 12 -2.28 -28.02 2.21
CA PRO A 12 -1.06 -27.39 2.67
C PRO A 12 -0.18 -26.85 1.53
N ALA A 13 -0.23 -27.44 0.33
CA ALA A 13 0.52 -26.95 -0.82
C ALA A 13 -0.05 -25.62 -1.32
N HIS A 14 -1.38 -25.48 -1.31
CA HIS A 14 -2.05 -24.22 -1.62
C HIS A 14 -1.68 -23.11 -0.63
N MET A 15 -1.62 -23.41 0.67
CA MET A 15 -1.23 -22.45 1.71
C MET A 15 0.22 -21.98 1.57
N LEU A 16 1.15 -22.89 1.27
CA LEU A 16 2.55 -22.56 1.01
C LEU A 16 2.69 -21.67 -0.24
N ALA A 17 1.98 -21.99 -1.32
CA ALA A 17 1.96 -21.18 -2.54
C ALA A 17 1.36 -19.77 -2.30
N ALA A 18 0.30 -19.68 -1.49
CA ALA A 18 -0.26 -18.40 -1.05
C ALA A 18 0.76 -17.57 -0.24
N GLY A 19 1.52 -18.20 0.66
CA GLY A 19 2.62 -17.55 1.40
C GLY A 19 3.73 -17.02 0.50
N HIS A 20 4.22 -17.81 -0.45
CA HIS A 20 5.25 -17.38 -1.41
C HIS A 20 4.79 -16.23 -2.31
N SER A 21 3.52 -16.26 -2.77
CA SER A 21 2.96 -15.20 -3.60
C SER A 21 2.78 -13.88 -2.83
N PHE A 22 2.40 -13.94 -1.56
CA PHE A 22 2.37 -12.79 -0.64
C PHE A 22 3.78 -12.20 -0.44
N ALA A 23 4.76 -13.04 -0.12
CA ALA A 23 6.16 -12.61 0.06
C ALA A 23 6.72 -11.95 -1.21
N ARG A 24 6.46 -12.52 -2.39
CA ARG A 24 6.87 -11.94 -3.68
C ARG A 24 6.21 -10.60 -3.97
N ARG A 25 4.94 -10.42 -3.57
CA ARG A 25 4.21 -9.15 -3.74
C ARG A 25 4.80 -8.06 -2.84
N ILE A 26 5.14 -8.38 -1.60
CA ILE A 26 5.83 -7.45 -0.68
C ILE A 26 7.21 -7.08 -1.23
N ALA A 27 8.01 -8.09 -1.63
CA ALA A 27 9.36 -7.87 -2.16
C ALA A 27 9.37 -6.96 -3.40
N ARG A 28 8.35 -7.07 -4.29
CA ARG A 28 8.22 -6.21 -5.47
C ARG A 28 7.75 -4.79 -5.15
N ARG A 29 7.00 -4.58 -4.07
CA ARG A 29 6.46 -3.27 -3.70
C ARG A 29 7.47 -2.41 -2.91
N GLY A 30 8.46 -3.06 -2.29
CA GLY A 30 9.38 -2.42 -1.33
C GLY A 30 8.71 -2.22 0.03
N PHE A 31 9.52 -2.01 1.07
CA PHE A 31 9.01 -1.65 2.40
C PHE A 31 8.53 -0.20 2.37
N MET A 32 7.22 0.02 2.54
CA MET A 32 6.59 1.33 2.53
C MET A 32 5.75 1.49 3.80
N PRO A 33 6.28 2.09 4.88
CA PRO A 33 5.53 2.31 6.10
C PRO A 33 4.41 3.32 5.83
N LEU A 34 3.18 2.95 6.21
CA LEU A 34 1.99 3.78 6.05
C LEU A 34 1.40 4.06 7.43
N TYR A 35 0.83 5.26 7.60
CA TYR A 35 0.04 5.58 8.77
C TYR A 35 -1.41 5.12 8.58
N HIS A 36 -1.88 4.23 9.44
CA HIS A 36 -3.26 3.72 9.43
C HIS A 36 -4.11 4.42 10.49
N ALA A 37 -5.14 5.14 10.08
CA ALA A 37 -6.04 5.82 11.01
C ALA A 37 -6.80 4.80 11.88
N GLY A 38 -6.84 5.04 13.19
CA GLY A 38 -7.48 4.14 14.15
C GLY A 38 -6.57 3.06 14.74
N ASP A 39 -5.40 2.83 14.15
CA ASP A 39 -4.41 1.86 14.62
C ASP A 39 -3.29 2.51 15.45
N VAL A 40 -2.58 1.69 16.23
CA VAL A 40 -1.34 2.11 16.88
C VAL A 40 -0.20 2.06 15.86
N ASN A 41 0.29 3.23 15.47
CA ASN A 41 1.36 3.37 14.49
C ASN A 41 2.71 3.63 15.17
N HIS A 42 3.73 2.84 14.84
CA HIS A 42 5.10 3.04 15.33
C HIS A 42 5.98 3.71 14.27
N CYS A 43 6.76 4.68 14.70
CA CYS A 43 7.67 5.41 13.82
C CYS A 43 8.80 4.48 13.36
N PRO A 44 9.07 4.34 12.04
CA PRO A 44 10.17 3.53 11.55
C PRO A 44 11.55 4.12 11.85
N GLY A 45 11.63 5.42 12.18
CA GLY A 45 12.88 6.09 12.53
C GLY A 45 13.29 5.90 14.00
N CYS A 46 12.37 6.07 14.94
CA CYS A 46 12.69 6.06 16.39
C CYS A 46 11.84 5.09 17.23
N GLY A 47 10.87 4.39 16.64
CA GLY A 47 9.94 3.49 17.35
C GLY A 47 8.84 4.18 18.16
N GLY A 48 8.84 5.52 18.24
CA GLY A 48 7.82 6.30 18.94
C GLY A 48 6.42 6.16 18.35
N LYS A 49 5.40 6.58 19.09
CA LYS A 49 3.97 6.42 18.72
C LYS A 49 3.20 7.73 18.58
N HIS A 50 3.86 8.87 18.81
CA HIS A 50 3.25 10.19 18.73
C HIS A 50 3.44 10.79 17.34
N TRP A 51 2.35 11.33 16.80
CA TRP A 51 2.28 11.80 15.42
C TRP A 51 1.56 13.14 15.33
N HIS A 52 2.05 14.02 14.48
CA HIS A 52 1.31 15.15 13.92
C HIS A 52 0.68 14.68 12.61
N VAL A 53 -0.63 14.50 12.60
CA VAL A 53 -1.36 13.96 11.44
C VAL A 53 -1.86 15.11 10.59
N GLY A 54 -1.30 15.23 9.39
CA GLY A 54 -1.71 16.20 8.38
C GLY A 54 -2.75 15.63 7.40
N ARG A 55 -2.90 16.27 6.25
CA ARG A 55 -3.83 15.81 5.19
C ARG A 55 -3.29 14.64 4.37
N MET A 56 -1.96 14.61 4.16
CA MET A 56 -1.31 13.66 3.24
C MET A 56 -0.33 12.72 3.94
N SER A 57 0.21 13.15 5.07
CA SER A 57 1.25 12.46 5.83
C SER A 57 1.01 12.57 7.33
N ALA A 58 1.62 11.65 8.07
CA ALA A 58 1.82 11.75 9.50
C ALA A 58 3.31 11.95 9.77
N GLU A 59 3.64 12.97 10.57
CA GLU A 59 5.02 13.28 10.97
C GLU A 59 5.25 12.87 12.42
N CYS A 60 6.33 12.14 12.69
CA CYS A 60 6.65 11.71 14.04
C CYS A 60 7.02 12.92 14.92
N ALA A 61 6.33 13.08 16.04
CA ALA A 61 6.53 14.19 16.97
C ALA A 61 7.90 14.17 17.70
N THR A 62 8.69 13.10 17.52
CA THR A 62 10.00 12.93 18.18
C THR A 62 11.17 13.12 17.24
N CYS A 63 11.18 12.43 16.09
CA CYS A 63 12.33 12.45 15.16
C CYS A 63 12.00 13.06 13.79
N ALA A 64 10.83 13.68 13.64
CA ALA A 64 10.36 14.31 12.40
C ALA A 64 10.27 13.37 11.17
N THR A 65 10.35 12.05 11.38
CA THR A 65 10.13 11.08 10.28
C THR A 65 8.68 11.18 9.81
N ALA A 66 8.50 11.52 8.54
CA ALA A 66 7.19 11.61 7.90
C ALA A 66 6.89 10.37 7.05
N ILE A 67 5.69 9.82 7.21
CA ILE A 67 5.17 8.69 6.41
C ILE A 67 3.81 9.06 5.81
N PRO A 68 3.44 8.53 4.63
CA PRO A 68 2.14 8.84 4.01
C PRO A 68 0.98 8.19 4.77
N LEU A 69 -0.20 8.82 4.72
CA LEU A 69 -1.43 8.20 5.21
C LEU A 69 -1.85 7.06 4.29
N ALA A 70 -2.32 5.95 4.87
CA ALA A 70 -2.73 4.77 4.11
C ALA A 70 -3.83 5.10 3.09
N ASP A 71 -4.82 5.91 3.47
CA ASP A 71 -5.92 6.31 2.59
C ASP A 71 -5.47 7.20 1.43
N VAL A 72 -4.40 7.97 1.62
CA VAL A 72 -3.82 8.82 0.57
C VAL A 72 -2.96 7.97 -0.36
N ALA A 73 -2.19 7.02 0.18
CA ALA A 73 -1.42 6.07 -0.62
C ALA A 73 -2.29 5.07 -1.40
N ALA A 74 -3.52 4.82 -0.95
CA ALA A 74 -4.48 3.98 -1.64
C ALA A 74 -5.15 4.67 -2.85
N GLN A 75 -5.16 6.00 -2.88
CA GLN A 75 -5.74 6.72 -4.00
C GLN A 75 -4.88 6.51 -5.26
N PRO A 76 -5.48 6.07 -6.38
CA PRO A 76 -4.77 6.05 -7.65
C PRO A 76 -4.39 7.49 -7.98
N MET A 77 -3.10 7.75 -8.13
CA MET A 77 -2.61 9.04 -8.63
C MET A 77 -2.98 9.13 -10.11
N GLN A 78 -4.25 9.37 -10.40
CA GLN A 78 -4.75 9.57 -11.75
C GLN A 78 -4.26 10.95 -12.20
N PRO A 79 -3.43 11.03 -13.26
CA PRO A 79 -3.02 12.33 -13.77
C PRO A 79 -4.26 13.08 -14.25
N LEU A 80 -4.45 14.30 -13.76
CA LEU A 80 -5.54 15.19 -14.20
C LEU A 80 -5.35 15.67 -15.65
N PHE A 81 -4.26 15.29 -16.30
CA PHE A 81 -3.99 15.57 -17.70
C PHE A 81 -3.91 14.27 -18.51
N HIS A 82 -4.60 14.26 -19.65
CA HIS A 82 -4.39 13.28 -20.70
C HIS A 82 -3.25 13.77 -21.59
N VAL A 83 -2.17 12.99 -21.73
CA VAL A 83 -1.14 13.27 -22.74
C VAL A 83 -1.65 12.80 -24.09
N THR A 84 -2.18 13.73 -24.88
CA THR A 84 -2.43 13.48 -26.31
C THR A 84 -1.11 13.65 -27.04
N ARG A 85 -0.35 12.57 -27.26
CA ARG A 85 0.78 12.63 -28.20
C ARG A 85 0.24 12.84 -29.60
N SER A 86 0.52 14.00 -30.22
CA SER A 86 0.20 14.21 -31.62
C SER A 86 1.08 13.30 -32.49
N ARG A 87 0.51 12.74 -33.56
CA ARG A 87 1.24 11.88 -34.52
C ARG A 87 2.38 12.63 -35.22
N THR A 88 2.34 13.96 -35.23
CA THR A 88 3.32 14.87 -35.85
C THR A 88 4.52 15.19 -34.96
N ALA A 89 4.58 14.69 -33.72
CA ALA A 89 5.72 14.93 -32.82
C ALA A 89 7.00 14.15 -33.20
N TRP A 90 6.93 13.27 -34.20
CA TRP A 90 8.09 12.58 -34.78
C TRP A 90 8.40 13.21 -36.14
N VAL A 91 9.27 14.21 -36.16
CA VAL A 91 9.94 14.65 -37.39
C VAL A 91 11.43 14.64 -37.11
N GLU A 92 12.09 13.58 -37.57
CA GLU A 92 13.53 13.54 -37.90
C GLU A 92 13.64 13.06 -39.36
#